data_AF-A0A953MSL1-F1
#
_entry.id   AF-A0A953MSL1-F1
#
_cell.length_a   1.000
_cell.length_b   1.000
_cell.length_c   1.000
_cell.angle_alpha   90.00
_cell.angle_beta   90.00
_cell.angle_gamma   90.00
#
_symmetry.space_group_name_H-M   'P 1'
#
loop_
_entity.id
_entity.type
_entity.pdbx_description
1 polymer ?
#
loop_
_entity_poly.entity_id
_entity_poly.type
_entity_poly.pdbx_seq_one_letter_code
_entity_poly.pdbx_strand_id
1 'polypeptide(L)'
;MKIKNLLLFLSASLIAAFAFISFSCTCSSCSQQEEIDVPVELLKKANDFIISKTGKEIFDSYVSPDFVLTKKTGSTYEMAYRFMMPEKPFVDELIHFTVDSTGRVIKEREVFGIPECLSNPSLCVFNIDEEKARSIAKELGLEQGVIDWKVGFLWDETLKQYVWHVLNTLYESEGSNGYIGNGKEIVIDPNTGLVLKENDWKIR
;
A
#
# COMPACT_ATOMS: atom_id res chain seq x y z
N MET A 1 28.36 -61.77 13.45
CA MET A 1 28.59 -60.42 12.87
C MET A 1 27.46 -59.51 13.35
N LYS A 2 27.80 -58.38 13.96
CA LYS A 2 26.97 -57.66 14.96
C LYS A 2 25.78 -56.92 14.32
N ILE A 3 24.62 -57.00 14.98
CA ILE A 3 23.34 -56.29 14.68
C ILE A 3 23.53 -54.77 14.48
N LYS A 4 24.60 -54.19 15.04
CA LYS A 4 24.99 -52.78 14.82
C LYS A 4 25.31 -52.44 13.35
N ASN A 5 25.80 -53.40 12.55
CA ASN A 5 26.11 -53.13 11.15
C ASN A 5 24.87 -53.18 10.24
N LEU A 6 23.79 -53.86 10.66
CA LEU A 6 22.55 -53.93 9.87
C LEU A 6 21.70 -52.66 10.04
N LEU A 7 21.68 -52.09 11.25
CA LEU A 7 20.99 -50.83 11.54
C LEU A 7 21.65 -49.62 10.87
N LEU A 8 22.98 -49.62 10.71
CA LEU A 8 23.72 -48.56 10.02
C LEU A 8 23.45 -48.53 8.50
N PHE A 9 23.21 -49.68 7.88
CA PHE A 9 22.84 -49.76 6.46
C PHE A 9 21.37 -49.35 6.21
N LEU A 10 20.46 -49.66 7.13
CA LEU A 10 19.04 -49.25 7.03
C LEU A 10 18.84 -47.74 7.24
N SER A 11 19.62 -47.10 8.11
CA SER A 11 19.55 -45.64 8.30
C SER A 11 20.17 -44.84 7.13
N ALA A 12 21.17 -45.39 6.44
CA ALA A 12 21.79 -44.71 5.30
C ALA A 12 20.88 -44.70 4.05
N SER A 13 20.06 -45.74 3.86
CA SER A 13 19.17 -45.83 2.71
C SER A 13 17.91 -44.95 2.82
N LEU A 14 17.48 -44.60 4.04
CA LEU A 14 16.32 -43.72 4.26
C LEU A 14 16.66 -42.24 4.04
N ILE A 15 17.91 -41.84 4.31
CA ILE A 15 18.39 -40.47 4.12
C ILE A 15 18.66 -40.19 2.63
N ALA A 16 19.09 -41.21 1.87
CA ALA A 16 19.27 -41.09 0.42
C ALA A 16 17.94 -40.99 -0.36
N ALA A 17 16.84 -41.54 0.18
CA ALA A 17 15.52 -41.49 -0.47
C ALA A 17 14.78 -40.15 -0.27
N PHE A 18 15.07 -39.40 0.79
CA PHE A 18 14.46 -38.09 1.04
C PHE A 18 15.13 -36.92 0.30
N ALA A 19 16.33 -37.13 -0.26
CA ALA A 19 17.05 -36.11 -1.01
C ALA A 19 16.56 -35.92 -2.47
N PHE A 20 15.63 -36.75 -2.95
CA PHE A 20 15.20 -36.78 -4.36
C PHE A 20 13.80 -36.22 -4.66
N ILE A 21 13.09 -35.65 -3.69
CA ILE A 21 11.72 -35.11 -3.91
C ILE A 21 11.68 -33.57 -4.03
N SER A 22 12.82 -32.87 -3.90
CA SER A 22 12.84 -31.39 -3.99
C SER A 22 13.05 -30.82 -5.40
N PHE A 23 12.99 -31.62 -6.46
CA PHE A 23 13.20 -31.15 -7.83
C PHE A 23 12.15 -31.69 -8.80
N SER A 24 10.94 -31.14 -8.79
CA SER A 24 10.13 -30.88 -10.01
C SER A 24 8.75 -30.29 -9.68
N CYS A 25 8.75 -29.06 -9.18
CA CYS A 25 7.76 -28.08 -9.60
C CYS A 25 8.50 -26.99 -10.39
N THR A 26 9.07 -27.36 -11.54
CA THR A 26 9.42 -26.37 -12.57
C THR A 26 8.11 -25.87 -13.17
N CYS A 27 7.51 -24.88 -12.51
CA CYS A 27 6.49 -24.03 -13.12
C CYS A 27 7.16 -23.31 -14.30
N SER A 28 7.00 -23.84 -15.51
CA SER A 28 7.58 -23.30 -16.73
C SER A 28 7.00 -21.92 -17.12
N SER A 29 6.07 -21.39 -16.35
CA SER A 29 5.40 -20.10 -16.56
C SER A 29 5.51 -19.14 -15.37
N CYS A 30 6.29 -19.48 -14.34
CA CYS A 30 6.55 -18.59 -13.23
C CYS A 30 7.90 -17.88 -13.48
N SER A 31 7.90 -16.55 -13.55
CA SER A 31 9.09 -15.65 -13.65
C SER A 31 9.66 -15.28 -15.02
N GLN A 32 8.82 -14.89 -15.97
CA GLN A 32 9.22 -13.81 -16.90
C GLN A 32 8.39 -12.57 -16.61
N GLN A 33 8.57 -12.01 -15.42
CA GLN A 33 8.23 -10.62 -15.20
C GLN A 33 9.46 -9.86 -15.70
N GLU A 34 9.35 -9.23 -16.87
CA GLU A 34 10.40 -8.33 -17.36
C GLU A 34 10.65 -7.29 -16.27
N GLU A 35 11.80 -7.38 -15.59
CA GLU A 35 12.24 -6.31 -14.69
C GLU A 35 12.41 -5.05 -15.57
N ILE A 36 11.59 -4.04 -15.31
CA ILE A 36 11.67 -2.78 -16.04
C ILE A 36 12.97 -2.10 -15.64
N ASP A 37 13.90 -2.01 -16.59
CA ASP A 37 15.15 -1.29 -16.42
C ASP A 37 14.87 0.23 -16.47
N VAL A 38 14.72 0.83 -15.29
CA VAL A 38 14.59 2.28 -15.12
C VAL A 38 16.00 2.88 -15.09
N PRO A 39 16.36 3.81 -16.01
CA PRO A 39 17.69 4.41 -16.00
C PRO A 39 18.02 5.06 -14.66
N VAL A 40 19.23 4.80 -14.13
CA VAL A 40 19.66 5.26 -12.81
C VAL A 40 19.48 6.77 -12.61
N GLU A 41 19.83 7.57 -13.62
CA GLU A 41 19.67 9.03 -13.55
C GLU A 41 18.20 9.48 -13.52
N LEU A 42 17.30 8.71 -14.13
CA LEU A 42 15.86 8.96 -14.09
C LEU A 42 15.29 8.60 -12.71
N LEU A 43 15.65 7.42 -12.19
CA LEU A 43 15.29 7.00 -10.84
C LEU A 43 15.77 8.01 -9.79
N LYS A 44 17.00 8.50 -9.91
CA LYS A 44 17.55 9.53 -9.03
C LYS A 44 16.69 10.81 -9.03
N LYS A 45 16.29 11.31 -10.20
CA LYS A 45 15.44 12.51 -10.28
C LYS A 45 14.03 12.28 -9.73
N ALA A 46 13.49 11.07 -9.92
CA ALA A 46 12.22 10.68 -9.34
C ALA A 46 12.30 10.62 -7.79
N ASN A 47 13.39 10.07 -7.25
CA ASN A 47 13.67 10.10 -5.81
C ASN A 47 13.82 11.54 -5.30
N ASP A 48 14.60 12.38 -6.01
CA ASP A 48 14.82 13.79 -5.66
C ASP A 48 13.49 14.57 -5.63
N PHE A 49 12.54 14.23 -6.51
CA PHE A 49 11.20 14.82 -6.49
C PHE A 49 10.44 14.47 -5.21
N ILE A 50 10.40 13.19 -4.80
CA ILE A 50 9.75 12.80 -3.54
C ILE A 50 10.46 13.45 -2.35
N ILE A 51 11.80 13.39 -2.31
CA ILE A 51 12.62 14.02 -1.27
C ILE A 51 12.34 15.52 -1.17
N SER A 52 12.11 16.21 -2.30
CA SER A 52 11.78 17.65 -2.30
C SER A 52 10.43 17.98 -1.66
N LYS A 53 9.60 16.97 -1.38
CA LYS A 53 8.28 17.07 -0.77
C LYS A 53 8.28 16.56 0.66
N THR A 54 8.85 15.37 0.87
CA THR A 54 8.81 14.66 2.14
C THR A 54 10.01 14.95 3.03
N GLY A 55 11.12 15.40 2.44
CA GLY A 55 12.40 15.47 3.11
C GLY A 55 13.14 14.13 3.05
N LYS A 56 14.47 14.20 3.17
CA LYS A 56 15.36 13.05 3.00
C LYS A 56 15.16 11.99 4.07
N GLU A 57 14.96 12.39 5.32
CA GLU A 57 14.79 11.47 6.45
C GLU A 57 13.56 10.57 6.28
N ILE A 58 12.41 11.16 5.92
CA ILE A 58 11.17 10.42 5.64
C ILE A 58 11.36 9.50 4.45
N PHE A 59 11.97 10.00 3.37
CA PHE A 59 12.20 9.20 2.17
C PHE A 59 13.07 7.97 2.48
N ASP A 60 14.24 8.17 3.09
CA ASP A 60 15.18 7.09 3.40
C ASP A 60 14.58 6.04 4.35
N SER A 61 13.71 6.47 5.27
CA SER A 61 13.15 5.59 6.31
C SER A 61 11.95 4.79 5.82
N TYR A 62 11.12 5.38 4.95
CA TYR A 62 9.75 4.88 4.72
C TYR A 62 9.36 4.76 3.25
N VAL A 63 10.14 5.30 2.31
CA VAL A 63 9.80 5.29 0.90
C VAL A 63 10.77 4.41 0.12
N SER A 64 10.23 3.49 -0.69
CA SER A 64 11.03 2.61 -1.55
C SER A 64 10.42 2.47 -2.94
N PRO A 65 11.22 2.38 -4.02
CA PRO A 65 10.70 2.16 -5.37
C PRO A 65 9.96 0.82 -5.47
N ASP A 66 8.84 0.82 -6.17
CA ASP A 66 8.10 -0.38 -6.56
C ASP A 66 8.28 -0.63 -8.06
N PHE A 67 9.27 -1.45 -8.41
CA PHE A 67 9.57 -1.77 -9.81
C PHE A 67 8.55 -2.72 -10.45
N VAL A 68 7.72 -3.40 -9.64
CA VAL A 68 6.65 -4.26 -10.14
C VAL A 68 5.49 -3.41 -10.68
N LEU A 69 5.19 -2.30 -10.00
CA LEU A 69 4.13 -1.38 -10.39
C LEU A 69 4.62 -0.24 -11.29
N THR A 70 5.91 0.05 -11.31
CA THR A 70 6.50 1.02 -12.23
C THR A 70 6.30 0.54 -13.67
N LYS A 71 5.89 1.43 -14.58
CA LYS A 71 5.64 1.08 -15.99
C LYS A 71 6.29 2.06 -16.94
N LYS A 72 6.77 1.56 -18.08
CA LYS A 72 7.24 2.39 -19.19
C LYS A 72 6.19 2.40 -20.30
N THR A 73 5.72 3.60 -20.64
CA THR A 73 4.75 3.80 -21.73
C THR A 73 5.33 4.82 -22.72
N GLY A 74 5.82 4.33 -23.85
CA GLY A 74 6.50 5.15 -24.86
C GLY A 74 7.76 5.84 -24.30
N SER A 75 7.75 7.19 -24.30
CA SER A 75 8.83 8.03 -23.76
C SER A 75 8.63 8.44 -22.30
N THR A 76 7.63 7.89 -21.62
CA THR A 76 7.28 8.23 -20.23
C THR A 76 7.42 7.04 -19.31
N TYR A 77 7.64 7.32 -18.03
CA TYR A 77 7.69 6.34 -16.95
C TYR A 77 6.63 6.70 -15.91
N GLU A 78 5.71 5.78 -15.67
CA GLU A 78 4.77 5.80 -14.55
C GLU A 78 5.51 5.21 -13.35
N MET A 79 6.02 6.08 -12.50
CA MET A 79 6.83 5.72 -11.35
C MET A 79 5.93 5.33 -10.19
N ALA A 80 6.25 4.22 -9.53
CA ALA A 80 5.54 3.73 -8.34
C ALA A 80 6.52 3.53 -7.18
N TYR A 81 6.08 3.89 -5.97
CA TYR A 81 6.84 3.73 -4.73
C TYR A 81 5.90 3.27 -3.62
N ARG A 82 6.40 2.44 -2.71
CA ARG A 82 5.73 2.10 -1.45
C ARG A 82 6.11 3.11 -0.37
N PHE A 83 5.12 3.63 0.35
CA PHE A 83 5.28 4.45 1.54
C PHE A 83 4.79 3.66 2.75
N MET A 84 5.73 3.15 3.55
CA MET A 84 5.48 2.22 4.65
C MET A 84 6.17 2.69 5.93
N MET A 85 5.44 2.71 7.05
CA MET A 85 5.99 3.05 8.36
C MET A 85 5.90 1.85 9.30
N PRO A 86 6.99 1.11 9.56
CA PRO A 86 6.94 -0.12 10.35
C PRO A 86 6.35 0.04 11.76
N GLU A 87 6.56 1.21 12.38
CA GLU A 87 6.02 1.54 13.69
C GLU A 87 4.54 1.98 13.65
N LYS A 88 4.00 2.22 12.45
CA LYS A 88 2.60 2.57 12.18
C LYS A 88 2.07 1.70 11.02
N PRO A 89 1.78 0.41 11.27
CA PRO A 89 1.52 -0.56 10.20
C PRO A 89 0.27 -0.27 9.35
N PHE A 90 -0.58 0.67 9.78
CA PHE A 90 -1.68 1.18 8.96
C PHE A 90 -1.22 2.12 7.83
N VAL A 91 0.03 2.57 7.86
CA VAL A 91 0.65 3.33 6.76
C VAL A 91 1.33 2.32 5.83
N ASP A 92 0.62 1.93 4.78
CA ASP A 92 1.10 1.03 3.74
C ASP A 92 0.57 1.44 2.36
N GLU A 93 1.02 2.61 1.91
CA GLU A 93 0.40 3.36 0.84
C GLU A 93 1.24 3.40 -0.44
N LEU A 94 0.59 3.74 -1.54
CA LEU A 94 1.23 3.89 -2.84
C LEU A 94 1.49 5.37 -3.14
N ILE A 95 2.71 5.67 -3.56
CA ILE A 95 3.07 6.90 -4.25
C ILE A 95 3.16 6.60 -5.74
N HIS A 96 2.47 7.38 -6.57
CA HIS A 96 2.64 7.29 -8.02
C HIS A 96 2.62 8.65 -8.70
N PHE A 97 3.42 8.77 -9.75
CA PHE A 97 3.49 9.96 -10.61
C PHE A 97 4.16 9.62 -11.94
N THR A 98 4.02 10.49 -12.93
CA THR A 98 4.67 10.28 -14.23
C THR A 98 5.88 11.18 -14.41
N VAL A 99 6.96 10.63 -14.96
CA VAL A 99 8.11 11.40 -15.48
C VAL A 99 8.31 11.18 -16.98
N ASP A 100 8.89 12.18 -17.64
CA ASP A 100 9.35 12.05 -19.03
C ASP A 100 10.69 11.29 -19.13
N SER A 101 11.13 11.04 -20.36
CA SER A 101 12.42 10.37 -20.64
C SER A 101 13.66 11.06 -20.07
N THR A 102 13.55 12.32 -19.63
CA THR A 102 14.64 13.08 -18.99
C THR A 102 14.54 13.07 -17.46
N GLY A 103 13.51 12.44 -16.89
CA GLY A 103 13.22 12.38 -15.47
C GLY A 103 12.53 13.63 -14.92
N ARG A 104 11.90 14.46 -15.76
CA ARG A 104 11.07 15.58 -15.29
C ARG A 104 9.65 15.10 -15.03
N VAL A 105 9.07 15.48 -13.90
CA VAL A 105 7.68 15.19 -13.56
C VAL A 105 6.73 15.91 -14.53
N ILE A 106 5.78 15.16 -15.10
CA ILE A 106 4.73 15.69 -15.97
C ILE A 106 3.58 16.16 -15.07
N LYS A 107 3.52 17.48 -14.82
CA LYS A 107 2.62 18.08 -13.81
C LYS A 107 1.14 18.06 -14.21
N GLU A 108 0.86 17.91 -15.50
CA GLU A 108 -0.49 17.77 -16.04
C GLU A 108 -1.08 16.38 -15.77
N ARG A 109 -0.25 15.43 -15.36
CA ARG A 109 -0.67 14.12 -14.88
C ARG A 109 -0.73 14.12 -13.36
N GLU A 110 -1.45 13.14 -12.83
CA GLU A 110 -1.61 12.98 -11.40
C GLU A 110 -0.27 12.77 -10.69
N VAL A 111 -0.14 13.41 -9.52
CA VAL A 111 0.83 13.10 -8.48
C VAL A 111 0.05 12.69 -7.25
N PHE A 112 0.21 11.43 -6.84
CA PHE A 112 -0.59 10.79 -5.81
C PHE A 112 0.28 10.31 -4.66
N GLY A 113 -0.25 10.39 -3.44
CA GLY A 113 0.35 9.79 -2.25
C GLY A 113 1.61 10.47 -1.70
N ILE A 114 2.03 11.63 -2.24
CA ILE A 114 3.23 12.34 -1.79
C ILE A 114 2.85 13.50 -0.86
N PRO A 115 2.98 13.36 0.48
CA PRO A 115 2.67 14.42 1.41
C PRO A 115 3.75 15.51 1.41
N GLU A 116 3.33 16.75 1.62
CA GLU A 116 4.21 17.94 1.66
C GLU A 116 4.90 18.10 3.04
N CYS A 117 5.54 17.05 3.56
CA CYS A 117 6.12 17.04 4.92
C CYS A 117 7.12 18.18 5.16
N LEU A 118 7.89 18.61 4.15
CA LEU A 118 8.87 19.70 4.34
C LEU A 118 8.22 21.04 4.63
N SER A 119 7.08 21.33 4.00
CA SER A 119 6.36 22.58 4.24
C SER A 119 5.40 22.46 5.42
N ASN A 120 4.88 21.26 5.69
CA ASN A 120 4.05 20.96 6.82
C ASN A 120 4.42 19.60 7.45
N PRO A 121 5.34 19.57 8.43
CA PRO A 121 5.82 18.33 9.04
C PRO A 121 4.72 17.47 9.67
N SER A 122 3.59 18.07 10.07
CA SER A 122 2.47 17.32 10.64
C SER A 122 1.87 16.31 9.67
N LEU A 123 1.98 16.51 8.35
CA LEU A 123 1.40 15.62 7.33
C LEU A 123 2.03 14.23 7.25
N CYS A 124 3.06 13.94 8.05
CA CYS A 124 3.84 12.71 7.99
C CYS A 124 4.11 12.09 9.36
N VAL A 125 3.39 12.53 10.40
CA VAL A 125 3.54 12.00 11.77
C VAL A 125 2.54 10.89 12.04
N PHE A 126 1.26 11.10 11.71
CA PHE A 126 0.13 10.18 11.86
C PHE A 126 -0.04 9.64 13.29
N ASN A 127 -0.50 10.50 14.20
CA ASN A 127 -0.65 10.17 15.63
C ASN A 127 -1.91 9.37 15.97
N ILE A 128 -2.89 9.33 15.06
CA ILE A 128 -4.18 8.67 15.26
C ILE A 128 -4.12 7.31 14.56
N ASP A 129 -4.38 6.25 15.30
CA ASP A 129 -4.55 4.90 14.77
C ASP A 129 -6.01 4.58 14.44
N GLU A 130 -6.25 3.37 13.92
CA GLU A 130 -7.59 2.93 13.52
C GLU A 130 -8.57 2.92 14.70
N GLU A 131 -8.15 2.44 15.87
CA GLU A 131 -9.00 2.35 17.07
C GLU A 131 -9.45 3.75 17.52
N LYS A 132 -8.54 4.71 17.51
CA LYS A 132 -8.87 6.08 17.85
C LYS A 132 -9.75 6.74 16.79
N ALA A 133 -9.52 6.49 15.50
CA ALA A 133 -10.40 6.95 14.43
C ALA A 133 -11.84 6.41 14.58
N ARG A 134 -11.98 5.11 14.88
CA ARG A 134 -13.28 4.49 15.22
C ARG A 134 -13.93 5.16 16.43
N SER A 135 -13.17 5.40 17.48
CA SER A 135 -13.67 6.04 18.70
C SER A 135 -14.20 7.45 18.43
N ILE A 136 -13.48 8.25 17.64
CA ILE A 136 -13.91 9.59 17.23
C ILE A 136 -15.22 9.52 16.43
N ALA A 137 -15.31 8.64 15.44
CA ALA A 137 -16.53 8.47 14.64
C ALA A 137 -17.74 8.07 15.51
N LYS A 138 -17.52 7.20 16.49
CA LYS A 138 -18.54 6.81 17.47
C LYS A 138 -19.00 7.97 18.35
N GLU A 139 -18.07 8.76 18.86
CA GLU A 139 -18.35 9.94 19.69
C GLU A 139 -19.18 10.99 18.93
N LEU A 140 -19.01 11.07 17.61
CA LEU A 140 -19.77 11.95 16.71
C LEU A 140 -21.12 11.39 16.29
N GLY A 141 -21.47 10.18 16.74
CA GLY A 141 -22.76 9.57 16.46
C GLY A 141 -22.86 8.94 15.06
N LEU A 142 -21.75 8.54 14.45
CA LEU A 142 -21.82 7.62 13.31
C LEU A 142 -22.55 6.35 13.75
N GLU A 143 -23.61 6.01 13.04
CA GLU A 143 -24.49 4.90 13.41
C GLU A 143 -23.83 3.55 13.04
N GLN A 144 -24.16 2.49 13.77
CA GLN A 144 -23.78 1.14 13.35
C GLN A 144 -24.45 0.83 12.00
N GLY A 145 -23.68 0.22 11.09
CA GLY A 145 -24.21 -0.25 9.82
C GLY A 145 -24.88 -1.63 9.89
N VAL A 146 -25.43 -2.08 8.77
CA VAL A 146 -25.85 -3.48 8.54
C VAL A 146 -24.65 -4.44 8.49
N ILE A 147 -23.44 -3.89 8.31
CA ILE A 147 -22.15 -4.55 8.49
C ILE A 147 -21.23 -3.66 9.34
N ASP A 148 -20.11 -4.23 9.79
CA ASP A 148 -19.10 -3.50 10.54
C ASP A 148 -18.54 -2.31 9.75
N TRP A 149 -18.17 -1.26 10.48
CA TRP A 149 -17.56 -0.08 9.85
C TRP A 149 -16.29 -0.45 9.11
N LYS A 150 -16.22 0.03 7.87
CA LYS A 150 -15.01 0.01 7.07
C LYS A 150 -14.17 1.22 7.47
N VAL A 151 -12.92 0.97 7.82
CA VAL A 151 -11.98 2.01 8.20
C VAL A 151 -10.73 1.86 7.35
N GLY A 152 -10.27 2.97 6.79
CA GLY A 152 -9.09 2.98 5.93
C GLY A 152 -8.31 4.26 6.12
N PHE A 153 -6.98 4.12 6.17
CA PHE A 153 -6.05 5.23 6.07
C PHE A 153 -5.67 5.35 4.59
N LEU A 154 -5.99 6.45 3.93
CA LEU A 154 -5.76 6.60 2.49
C LEU A 154 -5.56 8.06 2.09
N TRP A 155 -5.02 8.27 0.91
CA TRP A 155 -4.78 9.60 0.33
C TRP A 155 -6.09 10.25 -0.16
N ASP A 156 -6.47 11.41 0.39
CA ASP A 156 -7.58 12.22 -0.13
C ASP A 156 -7.04 13.15 -1.23
N GLU A 157 -7.45 12.90 -2.48
CA GLU A 157 -7.01 13.66 -3.65
C GLU A 157 -7.42 15.14 -3.63
N THR A 158 -8.49 15.50 -2.92
CA THR A 158 -8.97 16.89 -2.83
C THR A 158 -8.17 17.66 -1.80
N LEU A 159 -7.93 17.04 -0.64
CA LEU A 159 -7.19 17.64 0.47
C LEU A 159 -5.66 17.54 0.27
N LYS A 160 -5.20 16.67 -0.63
CA LYS A 160 -3.77 16.40 -0.91
C LYS A 160 -3.01 15.99 0.36
N GLN A 161 -3.63 15.13 1.16
CA GLN A 161 -3.05 14.56 2.38
C GLN A 161 -3.66 13.19 2.68
N TYR A 162 -2.98 12.39 3.49
CA TYR A 162 -3.56 11.17 4.06
C TYR A 162 -4.60 11.50 5.13
N VAL A 163 -5.64 10.69 5.19
CA VAL A 163 -6.76 10.84 6.12
C VAL A 163 -7.28 9.48 6.55
N TRP A 164 -8.01 9.45 7.67
CA TRP A 164 -8.84 8.31 8.04
C TRP A 164 -10.23 8.47 7.44
N HIS A 165 -10.69 7.44 6.74
CA HIS A 165 -12.09 7.29 6.35
C HIS A 165 -12.75 6.28 7.28
N VAL A 166 -13.86 6.66 7.91
CA VAL A 166 -14.70 5.75 8.70
C VAL A 166 -16.08 5.73 8.07
N LEU A 167 -16.46 4.59 7.50
CA LEU A 167 -17.71 4.43 6.77
C LEU A 167 -18.62 3.44 7.48
N ASN A 168 -19.90 3.77 7.56
CA ASN A 168 -20.95 2.79 7.84
C ASN A 168 -21.68 2.42 6.54
N THR A 169 -22.24 1.21 6.51
CA THR A 169 -23.16 0.78 5.46
C THR A 169 -24.55 0.71 6.08
N LEU A 170 -25.46 1.60 5.70
CA LEU A 170 -26.83 1.61 6.23
C LEU A 170 -27.75 0.67 5.44
N TYR A 171 -27.41 0.39 4.19
CA TYR A 171 -28.11 -0.55 3.33
C TYR A 171 -27.15 -1.13 2.29
N GLU A 172 -27.25 -2.42 2.05
CA GLU A 172 -26.63 -3.09 0.91
C GLU A 172 -27.54 -4.19 0.38
N SER A 173 -27.44 -4.45 -0.93
CA SER A 173 -28.14 -5.54 -1.62
C SER A 173 -27.35 -5.92 -2.86
N GLU A 174 -27.22 -7.22 -3.10
CA GLU A 174 -26.60 -7.76 -4.31
C GLU A 174 -27.65 -8.55 -5.09
N GLY A 175 -27.87 -8.17 -6.35
CA GLY A 175 -28.85 -8.80 -7.21
C GLY A 175 -28.36 -8.93 -8.65
N SER A 176 -29.26 -9.32 -9.55
CA SER A 176 -28.95 -9.51 -10.98
C SER A 176 -28.42 -8.25 -11.68
N ASN A 177 -28.63 -7.07 -11.09
CA ASN A 177 -28.22 -5.78 -11.63
C ASN A 177 -26.94 -5.23 -10.96
N GLY A 178 -26.25 -6.04 -10.16
CA GLY A 178 -25.04 -5.65 -9.43
C GLY A 178 -25.28 -5.29 -7.98
N TYR A 179 -24.25 -4.72 -7.36
CA TYR A 179 -24.24 -4.29 -5.96
C TYR A 179 -24.85 -2.88 -5.83
N ILE A 180 -25.80 -2.74 -4.91
CA ILE A 180 -26.41 -1.47 -4.51
C ILE A 180 -26.13 -1.26 -3.04
N GLY A 181 -25.72 -0.06 -2.65
CA GLY A 181 -25.49 0.26 -1.24
C GLY A 181 -25.52 1.74 -0.94
N ASN A 182 -25.71 2.09 0.32
CA ASN A 182 -25.52 3.46 0.81
C ASN A 182 -25.16 3.49 2.29
N GLY A 183 -24.63 4.63 2.72
CA GLY A 183 -24.31 4.91 4.10
C GLY A 183 -23.69 6.28 4.27
N LYS A 184 -22.98 6.45 5.37
CA LYS A 184 -22.31 7.69 5.78
C LYS A 184 -20.81 7.43 5.91
N GLU A 185 -20.06 8.51 5.76
CA GLU A 185 -18.61 8.54 5.89
C GLU A 185 -18.20 9.75 6.73
N ILE A 186 -17.26 9.54 7.64
CA ILE A 186 -16.54 10.60 8.34
C ILE A 186 -15.08 10.56 7.90
N VAL A 187 -14.56 11.70 7.46
CA VAL A 187 -13.15 11.89 7.10
C VAL A 187 -12.45 12.61 8.24
N ILE A 188 -11.39 12.01 8.77
CA ILE A 188 -10.72 12.46 10.00
C ILE A 188 -9.24 12.73 9.71
N ASP A 189 -8.73 13.85 10.24
CA ASP A 189 -7.31 14.19 10.21
C ASP A 189 -6.50 13.19 11.06
N PRO A 190 -5.45 12.56 10.49
CA PRO A 190 -4.75 11.47 11.15
C PRO A 190 -3.75 11.93 12.20
N ASN A 191 -3.63 13.24 12.45
CA ASN A 191 -2.71 13.80 13.43
C ASN A 191 -3.43 14.38 14.64
N THR A 192 -4.57 15.01 14.39
CA THR A 192 -5.33 15.78 15.37
C THR A 192 -6.65 15.11 15.76
N GLY A 193 -7.17 14.21 14.92
CA GLY A 193 -8.50 13.64 15.09
C GLY A 193 -9.63 14.60 14.73
N LEU A 194 -9.33 15.75 14.11
CA LEU A 194 -10.34 16.70 13.64
C LEU A 194 -11.15 16.09 12.50
N VAL A 195 -12.47 16.26 12.54
CA VAL A 195 -13.35 15.90 11.41
C VAL A 195 -13.16 16.92 10.30
N LEU A 196 -12.74 16.43 9.14
CA LEU A 196 -12.51 17.23 7.95
C LEU A 196 -13.76 17.28 7.07
N LYS A 197 -14.52 16.18 6.98
CA LYS A 197 -15.74 16.06 6.18
C LYS A 197 -16.70 15.02 6.78
N GLU A 198 -17.98 15.21 6.51
CA GLU A 198 -19.04 14.20 6.68
C GLU A 198 -19.79 14.08 5.36
N ASN A 199 -19.92 12.87 4.83
CA ASN A 199 -20.52 12.61 3.53
C ASN A 199 -21.56 11.50 3.61
N ASP A 200 -22.57 11.56 2.75
CA ASP A 200 -23.38 10.39 2.39
C ASP A 200 -22.77 9.74 1.14
N TRP A 201 -22.62 8.43 1.15
CA TRP A 201 -22.17 7.66 -0.02
C TRP A 201 -23.28 6.76 -0.55
N LYS A 202 -23.26 6.52 -1.88
CA LYS A 202 -24.25 5.68 -2.55
C LYS A 202 -23.70 5.04 -3.81
N ILE A 203 -23.95 3.75 -3.96
CA ILE A 203 -23.69 2.95 -5.17
C ILE A 203 -25.04 2.46 -5.70
N ARG A 204 -25.25 2.57 -7.02
CA ARG A 204 -26.47 2.19 -7.73
C ARG A 204 -26.17 1.25 -8.87
#